data_AF-A0A4W5LG78-F1
#
_entry.id   AF-A0A4W5LG78-F1
#
_cell.length_a   1.000
_cell.length_b   1.000
_cell.length_c   1.000
_cell.angle_alpha   90.00
_cell.angle_beta   90.00
_cell.angle_gamma   90.00
#
_symmetry.space_group_name_H-M   'P 1'
#
loop_
_entity.id
_entity.type
_entity.pdbx_description
1 polymer ?
#
loop_
_entity_poly.entity_id
_entity_poly.type
_entity_poly.pdbx_seq_one_letter_code
_entity_poly.pdbx_strand_id
1 'polypeptide(L)'
;MRPLRDAQLGAFTFFASALPHDVCGSNGLPLTPNSIKILGRFQLLKTITHPRLCQYVDISRGKHERLVVVTEHYESSLNDFQKQVQTVR
;
A
#
# COMPACT_ATOMS: atom_id res chain seq x y z
N MET A 1 -10.85 -11.90 -12.24
CA MET A 1 -10.34 -12.06 -10.87
C MET A 1 -10.59 -13.49 -10.43
N ARG A 2 -9.64 -14.15 -9.77
CA ARG A 2 -9.90 -15.49 -9.22
C ARG A 2 -10.88 -15.37 -8.03
N PRO A 3 -11.69 -16.40 -7.73
CA PRO A 3 -12.50 -16.40 -6.52
C PRO A 3 -11.61 -16.31 -5.28
N LEU A 4 -11.97 -15.44 -4.32
CA LEU A 4 -11.17 -15.19 -3.10
C LEU A 4 -11.10 -16.38 -2.15
N ARG A 5 -12.02 -17.34 -2.25
CA ARG A 5 -12.11 -18.49 -1.32
C ARG A 5 -12.12 -18.00 0.14
N ASP A 6 -11.12 -18.39 0.93
CA ASP A 6 -10.97 -18.04 2.34
C ASP A 6 -10.28 -16.69 2.56
N ALA A 7 -9.84 -16.03 1.48
CA ALA A 7 -9.22 -14.72 1.55
C ALA A 7 -10.25 -13.59 1.64
N GLN A 8 -9.83 -12.50 2.28
CA GLN A 8 -10.55 -11.23 2.34
C GLN A 8 -9.89 -10.19 1.42
N LEU A 9 -10.47 -9.00 1.32
CA LEU A 9 -9.83 -7.86 0.66
C LEU A 9 -9.01 -7.06 1.68
N GLY A 10 -7.72 -6.92 1.40
CA GLY A 10 -6.85 -5.98 2.10
C GLY A 10 -6.75 -4.67 1.34
N ALA A 11 -6.78 -3.54 2.03
CA ALA A 11 -6.61 -2.22 1.44
C ALA A 11 -5.52 -1.44 2.18
N PHE A 12 -4.51 -0.99 1.45
CA PHE A 12 -3.39 -0.22 1.96
C PHE A 12 -3.34 1.14 1.29
N THR A 13 -3.09 2.19 2.07
CA THR A 13 -2.92 3.54 1.56
C THR A 13 -1.50 4.02 1.82
N PHE A 14 -0.79 4.42 0.76
CA PHE A 14 0.55 5.00 0.84
C PHE A 14 0.51 6.48 0.47
N PHE A 15 1.41 7.25 1.06
CA PHE A 15 1.57 8.69 0.84
C PHE A 15 3.02 8.98 0.45
N ALA A 16 3.23 9.80 -0.58
CA ALA A 16 4.57 9.99 -1.17
C ALA A 16 5.53 10.86 -0.34
N SER A 17 5.02 11.77 0.50
CA SER A 17 5.78 12.48 1.53
C SER A 17 4.83 13.29 2.41
N ALA A 18 5.17 13.41 3.69
CA ALA A 18 4.53 14.32 4.63
C ALA A 18 5.37 15.60 4.74
N LEU A 19 5.30 16.50 3.74
CA LEU A 19 5.49 17.91 4.08
C LEU A 19 4.13 18.37 4.61
N PRO A 20 4.02 18.95 5.81
CA PRO A 20 2.75 19.48 6.25
C PRO A 20 2.25 20.44 5.18
N HIS A 21 1.01 20.22 4.72
CA HIS A 21 0.35 21.24 3.92
C HIS A 21 0.18 22.48 4.82
N ASP A 22 0.28 23.67 4.24
CA ASP A 22 0.03 24.93 4.94
C ASP A 22 1.06 25.36 6.01
N VAL A 23 2.31 24.93 5.90
CA VAL A 23 3.41 25.55 6.66
C VAL A 23 3.97 26.77 5.94
N CYS A 24 4.09 27.87 6.69
CA CYS A 24 4.83 29.05 6.26
C CYS A 24 6.31 28.93 6.63
N GLY A 25 7.20 29.42 5.76
CA GLY A 25 8.60 29.62 6.09
C GLY A 25 8.79 30.72 7.13
N SER A 26 10.02 30.89 7.63
CA SER A 26 10.38 31.97 8.56
C SER A 26 10.14 33.39 7.99
N ASN A 27 9.96 33.50 6.67
CA ASN A 27 9.60 34.72 5.95
C ASN A 27 8.07 34.92 5.81
N GLY A 28 7.25 34.04 6.38
CA GLY A 28 5.79 34.08 6.28
C GLY A 28 5.22 33.68 4.92
N LEU A 29 6.06 33.27 3.96
CA LEU A 29 5.59 32.76 2.67
C LEU A 29 5.22 31.27 2.79
N PRO A 30 4.16 30.81 2.12
CA PRO A 30 3.82 29.40 2.09
C PRO A 30 5.02 28.62 1.53
N LEU A 31 5.40 27.54 2.21
CA LEU A 31 6.43 26.64 1.68
C LEU A 31 5.92 26.05 0.38
N THR A 32 6.71 26.19 -0.68
CA THR A 32 6.44 25.52 -1.95
C THR A 32 6.36 24.02 -1.67
N PRO A 33 5.21 23.36 -1.92
CA PRO A 33 5.10 21.92 -1.68
C PRO A 33 6.12 21.16 -2.53
N ASN A 34 6.69 20.09 -1.98
CA ASN A 34 7.53 19.18 -2.78
C ASN A 34 6.72 18.68 -3.99
N SER A 35 7.26 18.87 -5.20
CA SER A 35 6.66 18.31 -6.43
C SER A 35 7.05 16.84 -6.57
N ILE A 36 6.38 15.96 -5.85
CA ILE A 36 6.56 14.51 -5.97
C ILE A 36 5.62 13.99 -7.06
N LYS A 37 6.13 13.12 -7.93
CA LYS A 37 5.33 12.41 -8.93
C LYS A 37 5.53 10.92 -8.75
N ILE A 38 4.44 10.20 -8.48
CA ILE A 38 4.44 8.74 -8.51
C ILE A 38 4.23 8.26 -9.94
N LEU A 39 5.25 7.61 -10.50
CA LEU A 39 5.15 6.92 -11.79
C LEU A 39 4.75 5.47 -11.58
N GLY A 40 3.50 5.16 -11.92
CA GLY A 40 2.92 3.84 -11.72
C GLY A 40 3.31 2.82 -12.79
N ARG A 41 4.22 1.88 -12.49
CA ARG A 41 4.42 0.65 -13.27
C ARG A 41 3.55 -0.53 -12.80
N PHE A 42 2.58 -0.26 -11.94
CA PHE A 42 1.76 -1.27 -11.27
C PHE A 42 0.72 -1.96 -12.17
N GLN A 43 0.51 -1.49 -13.41
CA GLN A 43 -0.39 -2.19 -14.34
C GLN A 43 0.04 -3.64 -14.58
N LEU A 44 1.35 -3.89 -14.66
CA LEU A 44 1.90 -5.24 -14.75
C LEU A 44 1.65 -6.06 -13.48
N LEU A 45 1.75 -5.45 -12.30
CA LEU A 45 1.53 -6.17 -11.03
C LEU A 45 0.10 -6.73 -10.94
N LYS A 46 -0.89 -6.01 -11.50
CA LYS A 46 -2.29 -6.45 -11.56
C LYS A 46 -2.51 -7.65 -12.50
N THR A 47 -1.58 -7.92 -13.42
CA THR A 47 -1.68 -9.09 -14.31
C THR A 47 -1.07 -10.35 -13.70
N ILE A 48 -0.22 -10.22 -12.68
CA ILE A 48 0.43 -11.36 -12.02
C ILE A 48 -0.64 -12.14 -11.25
N THR A 49 -0.81 -13.42 -11.59
CA THR A 49 -1.76 -14.30 -10.91
C THR A 49 -1.16 -15.68 -10.69
N HIS A 50 -0.98 -16.09 -9.42
CA HIS A 50 -0.34 -17.36 -9.08
C HIS A 50 -1.02 -17.99 -7.85
N PRO A 51 -1.28 -19.30 -7.81
CA PRO A 51 -2.06 -19.94 -6.72
C PRO A 51 -1.42 -19.88 -5.33
N ARG A 52 -0.13 -19.51 -5.24
CA ARG A 52 0.62 -19.35 -3.99
C ARG A 52 1.02 -17.90 -3.69
N LEU A 53 0.49 -16.93 -4.43
CA LEU A 53 0.74 -15.51 -4.22
C LEU A 53 -0.58 -14.78 -4.09
N CYS A 54 -0.70 -13.87 -3.12
CA CYS A 54 -1.84 -12.97 -3.02
C CYS A 54 -1.90 -12.09 -4.28
N GLN A 55 -3.07 -12.02 -4.89
CA GLN A 55 -3.28 -11.19 -6.08
C GLN A 55 -3.39 -9.70 -5.71
N TYR A 56 -2.72 -8.83 -6.49
CA TYR A 56 -3.07 -7.41 -6.53
C TYR A 56 -4.37 -7.23 -7.30
N VAL A 57 -5.43 -6.87 -6.58
CA VAL A 57 -6.79 -6.71 -7.09
C VAL A 57 -6.91 -5.41 -7.86
N ASP A 58 -6.51 -4.30 -7.24
CA ASP A 58 -6.44 -3.01 -7.90
C ASP A 58 -5.39 -2.12 -7.25
N ILE A 59 -4.84 -1.21 -8.05
CA ILE A 59 -3.87 -0.22 -7.62
C ILE A 59 -4.23 1.07 -8.33
N SER A 60 -4.55 2.09 -7.54
CA SER A 60 -4.95 3.41 -8.03
C SER A 60 -4.12 4.52 -7.39
N ARG A 61 -3.80 5.54 -8.20
CA ARG A 61 -3.24 6.80 -7.72
C ARG A 61 -4.39 7.78 -7.51
N GLY A 62 -4.59 8.17 -6.27
CA GLY A 62 -5.51 9.23 -5.88
C GLY A 62 -4.84 10.62 -5.93
N LYS A 63 -5.57 11.62 -5.44
CA LYS A 63 -5.08 13.00 -5.31
C LYS A 63 -3.91 13.07 -4.31
N HIS A 64 -3.07 14.09 -4.46
CA HIS A 64 -1.95 14.38 -3.56
C HIS A 64 -0.95 13.23 -3.42
N GLU A 65 -0.63 12.57 -4.54
CA GLU A 65 0.27 11.41 -4.55
C GLU A 65 -0.10 10.30 -3.55
N ARG A 66 -1.40 10.12 -3.29
CA ARG A 66 -1.92 8.99 -2.52
C ARG A 66 -1.98 7.77 -3.42
N LEU A 67 -1.47 6.63 -2.96
CA LEU A 67 -1.69 5.34 -3.60
C LEU A 67 -2.64 4.50 -2.76
N VAL A 68 -3.64 3.92 -3.39
CA VAL A 68 -4.49 2.90 -2.79
C VAL A 68 -4.18 1.58 -3.46
N VAL A 69 -3.81 0.59 -2.67
CA VAL A 69 -3.45 -0.77 -3.11
C VAL A 69 -4.45 -1.73 -2.48
N VAL A 70 -5.21 -2.42 -3.31
CA VAL A 70 -6.16 -3.46 -2.92
C VAL A 70 -5.57 -4.81 -3.28
N THR A 71 -5.54 -5.73 -2.33
CA THR A 71 -4.98 -7.07 -2.48
C THR A 71 -5.91 -8.12 -1.94
N GLU A 72 -5.71 -9.35 -2.37
CA GLU A 72 -6.10 -10.52 -1.60
C GLU A 72 -5.35 -10.53 -0.25
N HIS A 73 -6.05 -10.84 0.84
CA HIS A 73 -5.52 -10.82 2.20
C HIS A 73 -5.95 -12.08 2.96
N TYR A 74 -4.97 -12.76 3.55
CA TYR A 74 -5.18 -13.86 4.48
C TYR A 74 -4.79 -13.40 5.88
N GLU A 75 -5.59 -13.75 6.88
CA GLU A 75 -5.37 -13.35 8.27
C GLU A 75 -4.06 -13.93 8.83
N SER A 76 -3.69 -15.14 8.41
CA SER A 76 -2.47 -15.80 8.86
C SER A 76 -1.26 -15.37 8.03
N SER A 77 -0.26 -14.78 8.69
CA SER A 77 1.03 -14.45 8.09
C SER A 77 2.14 -15.37 8.59
N LEU A 78 3.25 -15.43 7.85
CA LEU A 78 4.46 -16.16 8.32
C LEU A 78 4.96 -15.65 9.68
N ASN A 79 4.73 -14.38 9.99
CA ASN A 79 5.12 -13.78 11.26
C ASN A 79 4.34 -14.37 12.45
N ASP A 80 3.07 -14.71 12.25
CA ASP A 80 2.24 -15.30 13.31
C ASP A 80 2.72 -16.71 13.67
N PHE A 81 3.13 -17.48 12.67
CA PHE A 81 3.76 -18.79 12.88
C PHE A 81 5.11 -18.67 13.60
N GLN A 82 5.92 -17.66 13.28
CA GLN A 82 7.20 -17.44 13.97
C GLN A 82 7.01 -17.13 15.47
N LYS A 83 6.00 -16.34 15.83
CA LYS A 83 5.69 -16.01 17.24
C LYS A 83 5.21 -17.23 18.02
N GLN A 84 4.39 -18.09 17.41
CA GLN A 84 3.95 -19.33 18.05
C GLN A 84 5.13 -20.25 18.40
N VAL A 85 6.10 -20.40 17.49
CA VAL A 85 7.30 -21.20 17.75
C VAL A 85 8.16 -20.64 18.88
N GLN A 86 8.18 -19.32 19.06
CA GLN A 86 8.93 -18.68 20.16
C GLN A 86 8.23 -18.80 21.52
N THR A 87 6.90 -18.90 21.56
CA THR A 87 6.13 -18.96 22.81
C THR A 87 6.07 -20.39 23.38
N VAL A 88 6.39 -21.40 22.58
CA VAL A 88 6.41 -22.83 22.96
C VAL A 88 7.82 -23.30 23.37
N ARG A 89 8.81 -22.40 23.36
CA ARG A 89 10.16 -22.62 23.92
C ARG A 89 10.31 -21.91 25.26
#